data_AF-A0A316DGQ6-F1
#
_entry.id   AF-A0A316DGQ6-F1
#
_cell.length_a   1.000
_cell.length_b   1.000
_cell.length_c   1.000
_cell.angle_alpha   90.00
_cell.angle_beta   90.00
_cell.angle_gamma   90.00
#
_symmetry.space_group_name_H-M   'P 1'
#
loop_
_entity.id
_entity.type
_entity.pdbx_description
1 polymer ?
#
loop_
_entity_poly.entity_id
_entity_poly.type
_entity_poly.pdbx_seq_one_letter_code
_entity_poly.pdbx_strand_id
1 'polypeptide(L)'
;MKKSLTFLFLISCFYVSLAQNRANIWYFGYRAGLDFNSGAPVTLLDGQLFTREGCASMCDNYGGLLFYTDGISVYNKNHMLMPNGTGLLGDSSSTHSAIVVPKPRSAKSVTSEQNKQRYVRSLQPRPASLQLVAYQVRWSA
;
A
#
# COMPACT_ATOMS: atom_id res chain seq x y z
N MET A 1 5.25 26.78 38.62
CA MET A 1 6.05 26.03 37.62
C MET A 1 5.36 24.75 37.11
N LYS A 2 4.67 23.95 37.94
CA LYS A 2 4.04 22.68 37.52
C LYS A 2 2.93 22.83 36.45
N LYS A 3 2.09 23.86 36.54
CA LYS A 3 1.00 24.14 35.58
C LYS A 3 1.49 24.46 34.15
N SER A 4 2.67 25.07 34.02
CA SER A 4 3.28 25.41 32.73
C SER A 4 3.79 24.17 31.99
N LEU A 5 4.26 23.16 32.74
CA LEU A 5 4.77 21.91 32.16
C LEU A 5 3.62 21.05 31.63
N THR A 6 2.50 21.01 32.34
CA THR A 6 1.29 20.30 31.89
C THR A 6 0.72 20.90 30.61
N PHE A 7 0.75 22.24 30.48
CA PHE A 7 0.29 22.92 29.27
C PHE A 7 1.18 22.64 28.05
N LEU A 8 2.51 22.60 28.23
CA LEU A 8 3.46 22.26 27.17
C LEU A 8 3.30 20.80 26.70
N PHE A 9 3.03 19.87 27.62
CA PHE A 9 2.75 18.48 27.30
C PHE A 9 1.47 18.32 26.46
N LEU A 10 0.40 19.05 26.80
CA LEU A 10 -0.86 19.02 26.03
C LEU A 10 -0.67 19.57 24.61
N ILE A 11 0.08 20.65 24.43
CA ILE A 11 0.40 21.19 23.10
C ILE A 11 1.18 20.19 22.25
N SER A 12 2.15 19.47 22.83
CA SER A 12 2.93 18.46 22.12
C SER A 12 2.07 17.30 21.62
N CYS A 13 1.01 16.90 22.34
CA CYS A 13 0.12 15.82 21.93
C CYS A 13 -0.70 16.17 20.68
N PHE A 14 -1.07 17.44 20.49
CA PHE A 14 -1.81 17.88 19.30
C PHE A 14 -0.99 17.83 18.01
N TYR A 15 0.34 17.97 18.08
CA TYR A 15 1.20 17.85 16.89
C TYR A 15 1.35 16.41 16.40
N VAL A 16 1.12 15.41 17.25
CA VAL A 16 1.33 13.99 16.93
C VAL A 16 0.10 13.36 16.24
N SER A 17 -1.07 14.02 16.29
CA SER A 17 -2.34 13.49 15.79
C SER A 17 -2.64 13.80 14.31
N LEU A 18 -1.61 13.92 13.45
CA LEU A 18 -1.85 13.95 12.00
C LEU A 18 -2.26 12.54 11.55
N ALA A 19 -3.52 12.38 11.13
CA ALA A 19 -3.95 11.19 10.40
C ALA A 19 -3.06 11.05 9.16
N GLN A 20 -2.38 9.91 9.00
CA GLN A 20 -1.46 9.70 7.89
C GLN A 20 -2.28 9.53 6.62
N ASN A 21 -1.98 10.29 5.55
CA ASN A 21 -2.69 10.29 4.26
C ASN A 21 -2.60 8.96 3.46
N ARG A 22 -2.28 7.84 4.13
CA ARG A 22 -1.99 6.53 3.55
C ARG A 22 -3.20 5.79 3.00
N ALA A 23 -4.40 6.31 3.24
CA ALA A 23 -5.65 5.78 2.74
C ALA A 23 -6.58 6.91 2.27
N ASN A 24 -6.03 7.97 1.68
CA ASN A 24 -6.83 9.11 1.21
C ASN A 24 -7.48 8.90 -0.15
N ILE A 25 -7.03 7.93 -0.93
CA ILE A 25 -7.65 7.58 -2.21
C ILE A 25 -8.20 6.16 -2.12
N TRP A 26 -9.49 6.03 -2.39
CA TRP A 26 -10.22 4.77 -2.34
C TRP A 26 -10.67 4.43 -3.76
N TYR A 27 -10.33 3.23 -4.23
CA TYR A 27 -10.94 2.61 -5.40
C TYR A 27 -11.69 1.36 -4.98
N PHE A 28 -12.95 1.23 -5.42
CA PHE A 28 -13.84 0.16 -4.99
C PHE A 28 -14.95 -0.12 -6.02
N GLY A 29 -15.59 -1.27 -5.86
CA GLY A 29 -16.82 -1.58 -6.58
C GLY A 29 -16.63 -1.66 -8.10
N TYR A 30 -17.51 -0.97 -8.82
CA TYR A 30 -17.60 -0.95 -10.28
C TYR A 30 -16.99 0.34 -10.83
N ARG A 31 -15.65 0.41 -10.88
CA ARG A 31 -14.87 1.57 -11.36
C ARG A 31 -15.04 2.86 -10.56
N ALA A 32 -15.60 2.76 -9.35
CA ALA A 32 -15.80 3.91 -8.50
C ALA A 32 -14.52 4.24 -7.70
N GLY A 33 -14.35 5.52 -7.39
CA GLY A 33 -13.36 5.95 -6.42
C GLY A 33 -13.69 7.28 -5.76
N LEU A 34 -12.98 7.55 -4.66
CA LEU A 34 -13.08 8.77 -3.87
C LEU A 34 -11.67 9.24 -3.47
N ASP A 35 -11.40 10.52 -3.62
CA ASP A 35 -10.21 11.22 -3.13
C ASP A 35 -10.59 12.14 -1.95
N PHE A 36 -9.93 11.94 -0.81
CA PHE A 36 -10.12 12.72 0.42
C PHE A 36 -9.00 13.75 0.67
N ASN A 37 -8.04 13.91 -0.25
CA ASN A 37 -6.87 14.78 -0.07
C ASN A 37 -7.22 16.26 0.13
N SER A 38 -8.37 16.71 -0.38
CA SER A 38 -8.84 18.10 -0.22
C SER A 38 -9.56 18.36 1.11
N GLY A 39 -9.81 17.33 1.91
CA GLY A 39 -10.67 17.39 3.10
C GLY A 39 -12.16 17.15 2.83
N ALA A 40 -12.61 17.31 1.58
CA ALA A 40 -13.92 16.86 1.10
C ALA A 40 -13.74 15.69 0.11
N PRO A 41 -14.68 14.73 0.05
CA PRO A 41 -14.61 13.64 -0.92
C PRO A 41 -14.82 14.15 -2.34
N VAL A 42 -13.85 13.88 -3.21
CA VAL A 42 -13.91 14.13 -4.66
C VAL A 42 -14.07 12.81 -5.39
N THR A 43 -15.02 12.71 -6.31
CA THR A 43 -15.29 11.48 -7.05
C THR A 43 -14.21 11.19 -8.10
N LEU A 44 -13.77 9.94 -8.19
CA LEU A 44 -12.86 9.40 -9.21
C LEU A 44 -13.61 8.36 -10.04
N LEU A 45 -13.43 8.37 -11.36
CA LEU A 45 -14.16 7.53 -12.32
C LEU A 45 -13.25 6.71 -13.24
N ASP A 46 -11.96 6.71 -12.95
CA ASP A 46 -10.87 6.06 -13.69
C ASP A 46 -10.41 4.73 -13.06
N GLY A 47 -11.08 4.29 -11.99
CA GLY A 47 -10.83 3.00 -11.35
C GLY A 47 -11.00 1.82 -12.30
N GLN A 48 -10.16 0.79 -12.14
CA GLN A 48 -10.23 -0.43 -12.96
C GLN A 48 -10.88 -1.61 -12.26
N LEU A 49 -11.20 -1.50 -10.97
CA LEU A 49 -11.88 -2.59 -10.25
C LEU A 49 -13.27 -2.82 -10.81
N PHE A 50 -13.65 -4.08 -10.88
CA PHE A 50 -15.01 -4.52 -11.16
C PHE A 50 -15.32 -5.70 -10.23
N THR A 51 -15.59 -5.37 -8.97
CA THR A 51 -15.88 -6.35 -7.92
C THR A 51 -17.03 -5.85 -7.06
N ARG A 52 -17.72 -6.76 -6.36
CA ARG A 52 -18.79 -6.38 -5.43
C ARG A 52 -18.25 -5.87 -4.09
N GLU A 53 -17.14 -6.45 -3.64
CA GLU A 53 -16.52 -6.19 -2.33
C GLU A 53 -15.02 -6.56 -2.34
N GLY A 54 -14.37 -6.52 -1.17
CA GLY A 54 -13.04 -7.07 -0.99
C GLY A 54 -11.89 -6.23 -1.55
N CYS A 55 -12.13 -4.95 -1.82
CA CYS A 55 -11.13 -4.05 -2.36
C CYS A 55 -10.23 -3.42 -1.28
N ALA A 56 -8.99 -3.12 -1.65
CA ALA A 56 -8.06 -2.36 -0.83
C ALA A 56 -7.31 -1.34 -1.69
N SER A 57 -6.99 -0.18 -1.11
CA SER A 57 -6.19 0.88 -1.73
C SER A 57 -5.10 1.34 -0.77
N MET A 58 -3.95 1.76 -1.30
CA MET A 58 -2.85 2.29 -0.50
C MET A 58 -2.25 3.54 -1.13
N CYS A 59 -2.00 4.55 -0.29
CA CYS A 59 -1.36 5.79 -0.65
C CYS A 59 -0.01 5.95 0.08
N ASP A 60 0.81 6.87 -0.40
CA ASP A 60 2.02 7.31 0.27
C ASP A 60 1.71 8.26 1.45
N ASN A 61 2.75 8.79 2.08
CA ASN A 61 2.60 9.71 3.22
C ASN A 61 2.02 11.09 2.83
N TYR A 62 1.98 11.40 1.53
CA TYR A 62 1.51 12.67 0.98
C TYR A 62 0.10 12.56 0.40
N GLY A 63 -0.49 11.35 0.40
CA GLY A 63 -1.83 11.12 -0.16
C GLY A 63 -1.83 10.73 -1.64
N GLY A 64 -0.65 10.50 -2.22
CA GLY A 64 -0.53 9.99 -3.58
C GLY A 64 -0.85 8.50 -3.63
N LEU A 65 -1.71 8.09 -4.56
CA LEU A 65 -2.02 6.67 -4.78
C LEU A 65 -0.74 5.89 -5.13
N LEU A 66 -0.53 4.75 -4.48
CA LEU A 66 0.50 3.79 -4.84
C LEU A 66 -0.12 2.67 -5.69
N PHE A 67 -1.18 2.06 -5.17
CA PHE A 67 -1.90 0.98 -5.83
C PHE A 67 -3.24 0.66 -5.18
N TYR A 68 -4.03 -0.16 -5.87
CA TYR A 68 -5.28 -0.71 -5.38
C TYR A 68 -5.56 -2.09 -5.97
N THR A 69 -6.43 -2.87 -5.33
CA THR A 69 -6.67 -4.28 -5.67
C THR A 69 -8.06 -4.74 -5.22
N ASP A 70 -8.57 -5.77 -5.87
CA ASP A 70 -9.72 -6.59 -5.44
C ASP A 70 -9.29 -7.92 -4.79
N GLY A 71 -8.00 -8.10 -4.52
CA GLY A 71 -7.42 -9.35 -4.02
C GLY A 71 -7.11 -10.40 -5.07
N ILE A 72 -7.48 -10.19 -6.34
CA ILE A 72 -7.16 -11.07 -7.49
C ILE A 72 -6.16 -10.37 -8.42
N SER A 73 -6.39 -9.07 -8.66
CA SER A 73 -5.62 -8.20 -9.54
C SER A 73 -5.17 -6.94 -8.80
N VAL A 74 -3.93 -6.50 -9.04
CA VAL A 74 -3.36 -5.26 -8.47
C VAL A 74 -3.05 -4.27 -9.57
N TYR A 75 -3.58 -3.06 -9.41
CA TYR A 75 -3.39 -1.92 -10.31
C TYR A 75 -2.50 -0.88 -9.65
N ASN A 76 -1.56 -0.32 -10.42
CA ASN A 76 -0.69 0.76 -9.97
C ASN A 76 -1.40 2.12 -10.00
N LYS A 77 -0.68 3.15 -9.55
CA LYS A 77 -1.14 4.55 -9.57
C LYS A 77 -1.57 5.10 -10.93
N ASN A 78 -1.13 4.47 -12.02
CA ASN A 78 -1.46 4.85 -13.39
C ASN A 78 -2.59 3.96 -13.96
N HIS A 79 -3.34 3.25 -13.11
CA HIS A 79 -4.45 2.37 -13.50
C HIS A 79 -4.03 1.19 -14.39
N MET A 80 -2.75 0.82 -14.38
CA MET A 80 -2.24 -0.32 -15.12
C MET A 80 -2.03 -1.51 -14.20
N LEU A 81 -2.31 -2.71 -14.71
CA LEU A 81 -1.96 -3.95 -14.02
C LEU A 81 -0.46 -3.99 -13.72
N MET A 82 -0.15 -4.48 -12.55
CA MET A 82 1.22 -4.67 -12.14
C MET A 82 1.88 -5.93 -12.70
N PRO A 83 3.22 -5.91 -12.82
CA PRO A 83 4.01 -7.14 -12.85
C PRO A 83 3.72 -8.02 -11.63
N ASN A 84 3.35 -9.29 -11.86
CA ASN A 84 2.96 -10.27 -10.83
C ASN A 84 1.77 -9.84 -9.96
N GLY A 85 0.95 -8.90 -10.43
CA GLY A 85 -0.23 -8.42 -9.70
C GLY A 85 -1.50 -9.20 -9.98
N THR A 86 -1.49 -10.21 -10.83
CA THR A 86 -2.67 -10.99 -11.24
C THR A 86 -2.60 -12.43 -10.76
N GLY A 87 -3.74 -13.10 -10.67
CA GLY A 87 -3.80 -14.50 -10.24
C GLY A 87 -3.54 -14.67 -8.74
N LEU A 88 -3.81 -13.62 -7.97
CA LEU A 88 -3.81 -13.68 -6.51
C LEU A 88 -5.03 -14.48 -6.02
N LEU A 89 -4.97 -14.94 -4.78
CA LEU A 89 -5.92 -15.91 -4.20
C LEU A 89 -7.13 -15.26 -3.51
N GLY A 90 -7.39 -13.97 -3.74
CA GLY A 90 -8.61 -13.32 -3.27
C GLY A 90 -9.85 -13.81 -4.03
N ASP A 91 -11.03 -13.43 -3.55
CA ASP A 91 -12.31 -13.75 -4.19
C ASP A 91 -13.27 -12.56 -4.11
N SER A 92 -14.08 -12.36 -5.15
CA SER A 92 -15.10 -11.31 -5.22
C SER A 92 -16.24 -11.43 -4.21
N SER A 93 -16.43 -12.61 -3.59
CA SER A 93 -17.42 -12.87 -2.53
C SER A 93 -16.81 -12.87 -1.13
N SER A 94 -15.58 -12.39 -0.96
CA SER A 94 -14.97 -12.17 0.35
C SER A 94 -15.09 -10.71 0.75
N THR A 95 -15.62 -10.46 1.95
CA THR A 95 -15.67 -9.10 2.52
C THR A 95 -14.29 -8.45 2.65
N HIS A 96 -13.22 -9.26 2.76
CA HIS A 96 -11.83 -8.81 2.84
C HIS A 96 -10.93 -9.72 2.00
N SER A 97 -10.76 -9.39 0.71
CA SER A 97 -9.99 -10.20 -0.23
C SER A 97 -8.49 -9.89 -0.21
N ALA A 98 -8.10 -8.76 0.37
CA ALA A 98 -6.71 -8.36 0.52
C ALA A 98 -6.49 -7.50 1.77
N ILE A 99 -5.31 -7.68 2.39
CA ILE A 99 -4.77 -6.75 3.38
C ILE A 99 -3.40 -6.28 2.92
N VAL A 100 -3.17 -4.96 2.96
CA VAL A 100 -1.92 -4.36 2.54
C VAL A 100 -1.10 -4.02 3.77
N VAL A 101 0.05 -4.70 3.93
CA VAL A 101 0.95 -4.51 5.07
C VAL A 101 2.32 -4.05 4.55
N PRO A 102 2.87 -2.93 5.06
CA PRO A 102 4.23 -2.54 4.75
C PRO A 102 5.20 -3.65 5.12
N LYS A 103 6.20 -3.89 4.25
CA LYS A 103 7.21 -4.91 4.53
C LYS A 103 7.91 -4.61 5.87
N PRO A 104 7.88 -5.53 6.85
CA PRO A 104 8.60 -5.35 8.08
C PRO A 104 10.10 -5.18 7.80
N ARG A 105 10.76 -4.26 8.52
CA ARG A 105 12.22 -4.03 8.45
C ARG A 105 12.73 -3.45 7.12
N SER A 106 11.87 -2.81 6.33
CA SER A 106 12.31 -1.98 5.17
C SER A 106 12.66 -0.54 5.54
N ALA A 107 12.68 -0.18 6.83
CA ALA A 107 13.05 1.15 7.27
C ALA A 107 14.54 1.41 6.99
N LYS A 108 14.81 2.17 5.92
CA LYS A 108 16.09 2.80 5.57
C LYS A 108 17.30 1.84 5.47
N SER A 109 17.49 1.20 4.31
CA SER A 109 18.83 0.72 3.93
C SER A 109 19.64 1.87 3.33
N VAL A 110 20.19 2.72 4.20
CA VAL A 110 21.51 3.34 3.98
C VAL A 110 22.50 2.17 4.15
N THR A 111 23.39 1.78 3.25
CA THR A 111 24.16 2.47 2.21
C THR A 111 24.50 1.46 1.10
N SER A 112 24.63 1.98 -0.12
CA SER A 112 25.32 1.37 -1.26
C SER A 112 26.72 0.88 -0.86
N GLU A 113 26.94 -0.44 -0.84
CA GLU A 113 28.10 -1.15 -1.43
C GLU A 113 28.10 -2.63 -0.99
N GLN A 114 27.59 -2.95 0.21
CA GLN A 114 27.49 -4.34 0.69
C GLN A 114 26.48 -5.21 -0.10
N ASN A 115 25.53 -4.59 -0.81
CA ASN A 115 24.55 -5.31 -1.63
C ASN A 115 25.08 -5.75 -3.00
N LYS A 116 26.22 -5.22 -3.50
CA LYS A 116 26.80 -5.66 -4.78
C LYS A 116 27.45 -7.05 -4.67
N GLN A 117 28.10 -7.36 -3.55
CA GLN A 117 28.74 -8.66 -3.32
C GLN A 117 27.74 -9.82 -3.14
N ARG A 118 26.49 -9.53 -2.80
CA ARG A 118 25.44 -10.54 -2.66
C ARG A 118 24.76 -10.89 -4.00
N TYR A 119 24.94 -10.06 -5.04
CA TYR A 119 24.32 -10.26 -6.36
C TYR A 119 25.16 -11.15 -7.30
N VAL A 120 26.47 -11.31 -7.03
CA VAL A 120 27.36 -12.14 -7.87
C VAL A 120 27.25 -13.64 -7.53
N ARG A 121 26.63 -14.01 -6.40
CA ARG A 121 26.52 -15.42 -5.96
C ARG A 121 25.18 -16.10 -6.29
N SER A 122 24.31 -15.48 -7.09
CA SER A 122 22.99 -16.03 -7.46
C SER A 122 22.80 -16.38 -8.94
N LEU A 123 23.87 -16.38 -9.76
CA LEU A 123 23.81 -16.78 -11.17
C LEU A 123 24.07 -18.27 -11.39
N GLN A 124 23.30 -19.15 -10.74
CA GLN A 124 23.17 -20.54 -11.19
C GLN A 124 21.70 -20.97 -11.14
N PRO A 125 21.18 -21.60 -12.20
CA PRO A 125 19.76 -21.89 -12.33
C PRO A 125 19.42 -23.08 -11.44
N ARG A 126 18.42 -22.94 -10.56
CA ARG A 126 17.75 -24.11 -10.00
C ARG A 126 16.24 -24.02 -10.16
N PRO A 127 15.59 -25.15 -10.49
CA PRO A 127 14.21 -25.20 -10.95
C PRO A 127 13.22 -25.25 -9.79
N ALA A 128 12.02 -24.76 -10.08
CA ALA A 128 10.72 -25.01 -9.45
C ALA A 128 10.69 -25.61 -8.02
N SER A 129 10.31 -24.78 -7.05
CA SER A 129 9.27 -25.07 -6.05
C SER A 129 9.25 -23.96 -5.00
N LEU A 130 8.11 -23.31 -4.82
CA LEU A 130 7.55 -22.92 -3.52
C LEU A 130 6.23 -22.17 -3.75
N GLN A 131 5.16 -22.78 -3.23
CA GLN A 131 3.80 -22.29 -3.24
C GLN A 131 3.68 -20.98 -2.45
N LEU A 132 2.90 -20.05 -2.99
CA LEU A 132 2.65 -18.74 -2.38
C LEU A 132 1.20 -18.70 -1.86
N VAL A 133 1.02 -18.87 -0.56
CA VAL A 133 -0.15 -18.33 0.13
C VAL A 133 0.16 -16.85 0.36
N ALA A 134 -0.46 -16.01 -0.46
CA ALA A 134 -0.69 -14.58 -0.26
C ALA A 134 0.40 -13.80 0.50
N TYR A 135 1.61 -13.60 -0.04
CA TYR A 135 2.44 -12.47 0.42
C TYR A 135 3.38 -11.93 -0.67
N GLN A 136 3.36 -10.60 -0.78
CA GLN A 136 4.31 -9.72 -1.49
C GLN A 136 4.19 -9.64 -3.01
N VAL A 137 3.24 -8.79 -3.43
CA VAL A 137 3.54 -7.86 -4.52
C VAL A 137 4.69 -6.96 -4.08
N ARG A 138 5.86 -7.14 -4.70
CA ARG A 138 7.07 -6.36 -4.46
C ARG A 138 7.03 -5.08 -5.28
N TRP A 139 6.82 -3.94 -4.65
CA TRP A 139 6.96 -2.63 -5.27
C TRP A 139 8.35 -2.06 -5.02
N SER A 140 9.02 -1.64 -6.09
CA SER A 140 10.09 -0.63 -6.03
C SER A 140 9.43 0.70 -6.38
N ALA A 141 9.57 1.70 -5.50
CA ALA A 141 9.44 3.09 -5.93
C ALA A 141 10.62 3.46 -6.83
#